data_AF-A0A7K4NMX2-F1
#
_entry.id   AF-A0A7K4NMX2-F1
#
_cell.length_a   1.000
_cell.length_b   1.000
_cell.length_c   1.000
_cell.angle_alpha   90.00
_cell.angle_beta   90.00
_cell.angle_gamma   90.00
#
_symmetry.space_group_name_H-M   'P 1'
#
loop_
_entity.id
_entity.type
_entity.pdbx_description
1 polymer ?
#
loop_
_entity_poly.entity_id
_entity_poly.type
_entity_poly.pdbx_seq_one_letter_code
_entity_poly.pdbx_strand_id
1 'polypeptide(L)'
;AEPEPVPEPVPEPAAEPEPAAEPEPVPEPAAEPETEPEPDIKEPSSDPFEGIKTGDIEDFAELFDTSSPSSDKEAFEMAKKIRKWISDGRPK
;
A
#
# COMPACT_ATOMS: atom_id res chain seq x y z
N ALA A 1 30.84 33.47 -70.72
CA ALA A 1 30.07 33.43 -69.46
C ALA A 1 30.20 32.02 -68.95
N GLU A 2 30.96 31.83 -67.87
CA GLU A 2 31.00 30.55 -67.14
C GLU A 2 29.74 30.42 -66.28
N PRO A 3 29.07 29.25 -66.24
CA PRO A 3 27.95 29.06 -65.34
C PRO A 3 28.44 28.93 -63.89
N GLU A 4 27.80 29.67 -62.99
CA GLU A 4 28.05 29.61 -61.54
C GLU A 4 27.61 28.26 -60.95
N PRO A 5 28.29 27.73 -59.93
CA PRO A 5 27.89 26.47 -59.30
C PRO A 5 26.57 26.64 -58.55
N VAL A 6 25.59 25.80 -58.90
CA VAL A 6 24.33 25.65 -58.16
C VAL A 6 24.60 25.01 -56.79
N PRO A 7 24.00 25.54 -55.69
CA PRO A 7 24.21 25.00 -54.36
C PRO A 7 23.59 23.60 -54.21
N GLU A 8 24.33 22.69 -53.58
CA GLU A 8 23.85 21.34 -53.23
C GLU A 8 22.74 21.39 -52.15
N PRO A 9 21.78 20.46 -52.17
CA PRO A 9 20.71 20.42 -51.17
C PRO A 9 21.27 20.01 -49.80
N VAL A 10 21.09 20.87 -48.81
CA VAL A 10 21.32 20.54 -47.39
C VAL A 10 20.25 19.53 -46.93
N PRO A 11 20.64 18.47 -46.19
CA PRO A 11 19.68 17.50 -45.68
C PRO A 11 18.73 18.16 -44.66
N GLU A 12 17.43 17.96 -44.87
CA GLU A 12 16.39 18.40 -43.93
C GLU A 12 16.52 17.67 -42.58
N PRO A 13 16.22 18.33 -41.46
CA PRO A 13 16.30 17.71 -40.14
C PRO A 13 15.29 16.55 -40.04
N ALA A 14 15.79 15.37 -39.66
CA ALA A 14 14.98 14.19 -39.40
C ALA A 14 13.97 14.48 -38.29
N ALA A 15 12.72 14.07 -38.50
CA ALA A 15 11.62 14.23 -37.56
C ALA A 15 12.00 13.71 -36.17
N GLU A 16 11.88 14.58 -35.16
CA GLU A 16 12.01 14.21 -33.76
C GLU A 16 10.94 13.17 -33.40
N PRO A 17 11.26 12.16 -32.56
CA PRO A 17 10.28 11.16 -32.16
C PRO A 17 9.17 11.80 -31.30
N GLU A 18 7.93 11.44 -31.63
CA GLU A 18 6.73 11.84 -30.87
C GLU A 18 6.84 11.40 -29.39
N PRO A 19 6.27 12.17 -28.45
CA PRO A 19 6.35 11.85 -27.03
C PRO A 19 5.64 10.52 -26.75
N ALA A 20 6.35 9.61 -26.09
CA ALA A 20 5.79 8.36 -25.60
C ALA A 20 4.61 8.65 -24.64
N ALA A 21 3.52 7.89 -24.83
CA ALA A 21 2.30 7.99 -24.06
C ALA A 21 2.58 8.03 -22.55
N GLU A 22 1.93 8.96 -21.86
CA GLU A 22 1.94 9.08 -20.40
C GLU A 22 1.43 7.77 -19.77
N PRO A 23 2.05 7.30 -18.67
CA PRO A 23 1.57 6.11 -17.97
C PRO A 23 0.18 6.35 -17.36
N GLU A 24 -0.71 5.36 -17.51
CA GLU A 24 -2.03 5.36 -16.88
C GLU A 24 -1.92 5.53 -15.35
N PRO A 25 -2.86 6.24 -14.70
CA PRO A 25 -2.86 6.40 -13.26
C PRO A 25 -3.05 5.04 -12.59
N VAL A 26 -2.03 4.62 -11.83
CA VAL A 26 -2.11 3.48 -10.93
C VAL A 26 -3.23 3.75 -9.93
N PRO A 27 -4.18 2.82 -9.69
CA PRO A 27 -5.19 3.01 -8.66
C PRO A 27 -4.50 3.22 -7.31
N GLU A 28 -4.84 4.32 -6.63
CA GLU A 28 -4.37 4.60 -5.27
C GLU A 28 -4.72 3.43 -4.34
N PRO A 29 -3.83 3.05 -3.41
CA PRO A 29 -4.12 2.01 -2.44
C PRO A 29 -5.37 2.40 -1.64
N ALA A 30 -6.31 1.46 -1.56
CA ALA A 30 -7.50 1.58 -0.72
C ALA A 30 -7.09 2.05 0.68
N ALA A 31 -7.82 3.05 1.19
CA ALA A 31 -7.61 3.71 2.47
C ALA A 31 -7.07 2.74 3.54
N GLU A 32 -5.89 3.06 4.06
CA GLU A 32 -5.42 2.48 5.32
C GLU A 32 -6.53 2.71 6.35
N PRO A 33 -6.96 1.68 7.10
CA PRO A 33 -7.99 1.86 8.11
C PRO A 33 -7.52 2.92 9.09
N GLU A 34 -8.29 4.01 9.23
CA GLU A 34 -8.09 5.03 10.25
C GLU A 34 -7.84 4.32 11.58
N THR A 35 -6.63 4.44 12.11
CA THR A 35 -6.31 4.01 13.47
C THR A 35 -7.16 4.87 14.41
N GLU A 36 -8.34 4.36 14.78
CA GLU A 36 -9.14 4.91 15.88
C GLU A 36 -8.23 5.11 17.10
N PRO A 37 -8.44 6.19 17.88
CA PRO A 37 -7.58 6.54 19.00
C PRO A 37 -7.44 5.36 19.96
N GLU A 38 -6.19 5.05 20.32
CA GLU A 38 -5.86 3.98 21.26
C GLU A 38 -6.77 4.04 22.50
N PRO A 39 -7.43 2.93 22.89
CA PRO A 39 -8.03 2.87 24.21
C PRO A 39 -6.91 3.10 25.23
N ASP A 40 -7.20 3.83 26.30
CA ASP A 40 -6.33 4.09 27.45
C ASP A 40 -5.94 2.74 28.11
N ILE A 41 -5.00 2.03 27.50
CA ILE A 41 -4.44 0.79 28.01
C ILE A 41 -3.46 1.24 29.08
N LYS A 42 -3.85 1.00 30.33
CA LYS A 42 -3.03 1.09 31.54
C LYS A 42 -1.71 0.34 31.31
N GLU A 43 -0.69 1.07 30.85
CA GLU A 43 0.63 0.58 30.43
C GLU A 43 0.51 -0.44 29.28
N PRO A 44 1.14 -0.22 28.11
CA PRO A 44 1.18 -1.26 27.10
C PRO A 44 1.94 -2.43 27.72
N SER A 45 1.22 -3.49 28.08
CA SER A 45 1.87 -4.76 28.34
C SER A 45 2.78 -5.02 27.15
N SER A 46 4.01 -5.47 27.44
CA SER A 46 4.97 -5.76 26.37
C SER A 46 4.41 -6.78 25.38
N ASP A 47 3.38 -7.53 25.77
CA ASP A 47 2.64 -8.42 24.90
C ASP A 47 1.44 -7.70 24.23
N PRO A 48 1.45 -7.52 22.89
CA PRO A 48 0.38 -6.85 22.17
C PRO A 48 -0.95 -7.61 22.26
N PHE A 49 -0.90 -8.95 22.36
CA PHE A 49 -2.06 -9.83 22.42
C PHE A 49 -2.54 -10.09 23.85
N GLU A 50 -2.07 -9.34 24.84
CA GLU A 50 -2.50 -9.54 26.22
C GLU A 50 -4.03 -9.42 26.32
N GLY A 51 -4.65 -10.42 26.94
CA GLY A 51 -6.11 -10.52 27.09
C GLY A 51 -6.87 -11.01 25.84
N ILE A 52 -6.19 -11.21 24.71
CA ILE A 52 -6.74 -11.83 23.50
C ILE A 52 -6.45 -13.34 23.56
N LYS A 53 -7.43 -14.19 23.24
CA LYS A 53 -7.19 -15.64 23.20
C LYS A 53 -6.53 -16.01 21.89
N THR A 54 -5.65 -17.00 21.90
CA THR A 54 -5.02 -17.53 20.67
C THR A 54 -6.05 -17.93 19.62
N GLY A 55 -7.15 -18.58 20.03
CA GLY A 55 -8.24 -18.90 19.10
C GLY A 55 -8.86 -17.66 18.45
N ASP A 56 -9.01 -16.54 19.19
CA ASP A 56 -9.51 -15.28 18.60
C ASP A 56 -8.51 -14.69 17.58
N ILE A 57 -7.21 -14.98 17.71
CA ILE A 57 -6.17 -14.58 16.74
C ILE A 57 -6.25 -15.45 15.49
N GLU A 58 -6.43 -16.76 15.65
CA GLU A 58 -6.57 -17.73 14.56
C GLU A 58 -7.85 -17.49 13.75
N ASP A 59 -9.01 -17.35 14.41
CA ASP A 59 -10.29 -17.04 13.76
C ASP A 59 -10.21 -15.73 12.96
N PHE A 60 -9.55 -14.71 13.52
CA PHE A 60 -9.33 -13.44 12.83
C PHE A 60 -8.38 -13.59 11.65
N ALA A 61 -7.32 -14.39 11.79
CA ALA A 61 -6.38 -14.71 10.72
C ALA A 61 -7.07 -15.42 9.56
N GLU A 62 -7.91 -16.41 9.83
CA GLU A 62 -8.66 -17.15 8.81
C GLU A 62 -9.73 -16.27 8.14
N LEU A 63 -10.42 -15.40 8.91
CA LEU A 63 -11.51 -14.58 8.37
C LEU A 63 -11.00 -13.40 7.52
N PHE A 64 -9.90 -12.78 7.94
CA PHE A 64 -9.32 -11.59 7.27
C PHE A 64 -8.06 -11.90 6.45
N ASP A 65 -7.73 -13.18 6.26
CA ASP A 65 -6.51 -13.65 5.58
C ASP A 65 -5.25 -12.95 6.13
N THR A 66 -5.19 -12.78 7.47
CA THR A 66 -4.06 -12.08 8.11
C THR A 66 -2.97 -13.07 8.48
N SER A 67 -1.78 -12.86 7.91
CA SER A 67 -0.59 -13.63 8.27
C SER A 67 -0.07 -13.25 9.66
N SER A 68 0.66 -14.16 10.30
CA SER A 68 1.28 -13.90 11.61
C SER A 68 2.14 -12.63 11.57
N PRO A 69 2.10 -11.80 12.63
CA PRO A 69 2.79 -10.53 12.61
C PRO A 69 4.30 -10.73 12.54
N SER A 70 4.96 -10.03 11.60
CA SER A 70 6.42 -10.10 11.43
C SER A 70 7.18 -9.07 12.25
N SER A 71 6.49 -8.13 12.89
CA SER A 71 7.07 -7.08 13.73
C SER A 71 6.14 -6.72 14.88
N ASP A 72 6.68 -6.22 15.98
CA ASP A 72 5.91 -5.73 17.13
C ASP A 72 4.84 -4.72 16.71
N LYS A 73 5.17 -3.79 15.79
CA LYS A 73 4.19 -2.81 15.29
C LYS A 73 3.01 -3.50 14.60
N GLU A 74 3.28 -4.52 13.79
CA GLU A 74 2.25 -5.30 13.11
C GLU A 74 1.43 -6.11 14.12
N ALA A 75 2.08 -6.66 15.16
CA ALA A 75 1.42 -7.37 16.25
C ALA A 75 0.47 -6.45 17.04
N PHE A 76 0.87 -5.21 17.35
CA PHE A 76 0.00 -4.23 18.00
C PHE A 76 -1.19 -3.83 17.13
N GLU A 77 -0.98 -3.60 15.83
CA GLU A 77 -2.07 -3.27 14.90
C GLU A 77 -3.03 -4.45 14.73
N MET A 78 -2.51 -5.68 14.63
CA MET A 78 -3.32 -6.88 14.60
C MET A 78 -4.12 -7.06 15.90
N ALA A 79 -3.49 -6.90 17.05
CA ALA A 79 -4.16 -7.00 18.35
C ALA A 79 -5.28 -5.96 18.51
N LYS A 80 -5.07 -4.72 18.05
CA LYS A 80 -6.12 -3.69 18.02
C LYS A 80 -7.30 -4.12 17.16
N LYS A 81 -7.03 -4.63 15.95
CA LYS A 81 -8.07 -5.12 15.02
C LYS A 81 -8.84 -6.30 15.61
N ILE A 82 -8.15 -7.26 16.23
CA ILE A 82 -8.79 -8.41 16.88
C ILE A 82 -9.64 -7.96 18.08
N ARG A 83 -9.15 -7.04 18.92
CA ARG A 83 -9.94 -6.49 20.05
C ARG A 83 -11.21 -5.81 19.56
N LYS A 84 -11.13 -5.06 18.46
CA LYS A 84 -12.30 -4.44 17.82
C LYS A 84 -13.25 -5.51 17.29
N TRP A 85 -12.76 -6.51 16.56
CA TRP A 85 -13.56 -7.64 16.06
C TRP A 85 -14.26 -8.43 17.17
N ILE A 86 -13.57 -8.72 18.29
CA ILE A 86 -14.17 -9.35 19.46
C ILE A 86 -15.30 -8.48 20.04
N SER A 87 -15.09 -7.15 20.06
CA SER A 87 -16.07 -6.19 20.59
C SER A 87 -17.29 -6.02 19.68
N ASP A 88 -17.10 -6.03 18.37
CA ASP A 88 -18.16 -6.01 17.36
C ASP A 88 -19.01 -7.31 17.38
N GLY A 89 -18.44 -8.40 17.87
CA GLY A 89 -19.12 -9.67 18.10
C GLY A 89 -18.64 -10.76 17.14
N ARG A 90 -18.26 -11.90 17.71
CA ARG A 90 -17.71 -13.04 16.96
C ARG A 90 -18.76 -13.59 15.97
N PRO A 91 -18.44 -13.72 14.67
CA PRO A 91 -19.23 -14.53 13.75
C PRO A 91 -19.29 -15.97 14.27
N LYS A 92 -20.46 -16.62 14.14
CA LYS A 92 -20.72 -17.98 14.63
C LYS A 92 -20.48 -19.03 13.57
#